data_AF-A0A7W1NEH8-F1
#
_entry.id   AF-A0A7W1NEH8-F1
#
_cell.length_a   1.000
_cell.length_b   1.000
_cell.length_c   1.000
_cell.angle_alpha   90.00
_cell.angle_beta   90.00
_cell.angle_gamma   90.00
#
_symmetry.space_group_name_H-M   'P 1'
#
loop_
_entity.id
_entity.type
_entity.pdbx_description
1 polymer ?
#
loop_
_entity_poly.entity_id
_entity_poly.type
_entity_poly.pdbx_seq_one_letter_code
_entity_poly.pdbx_strand_id
1 'polypeptide(L)' 'RIEHAHVVLQTSDLAIGVVADLVGFADRRYFTRVFRRLTGATPQAVQASRRRLRGGT' A
#
# COMPACT_ATOMS: atom_id res chain seq x y z
N ARG A 1 10.47 -6.38 0.63
CA ARG A 1 9.38 -6.05 1.59
C ARG A 1 8.51 -4.92 1.05
N ILE A 2 9.03 -3.71 0.84
CA ILE A 2 8.24 -2.57 0.33
C ILE A 2 7.81 -2.75 -1.14
N GLU A 3 8.68 -3.29 -2.00
CA GLU A 3 8.30 -3.65 -3.38
C GLU A 3 7.10 -4.60 -3.43
N HIS A 4 7.10 -5.64 -2.59
CA HIS A 4 5.99 -6.58 -2.50
C HIS A 4 4.70 -5.89 -2.03
N ALA A 5 4.79 -5.02 -1.01
CA ALA A 5 3.64 -4.22 -0.58
C ALA A 5 3.12 -3.32 -1.72
N HIS A 6 4.02 -2.73 -2.51
CA HIS A 6 3.65 -1.86 -3.63
C HIS A 6 2.85 -2.64 -4.69
N VAL A 7 3.33 -3.82 -5.07
CA VAL A 7 2.61 -4.74 -5.97
C VAL A 7 1.25 -5.11 -5.39
N VAL A 8 1.17 -5.52 -4.12
CA VAL A 8 -0.09 -5.92 -3.47
C VAL A 8 -1.11 -4.78 -3.42
N LEU A 9 -0.67 -3.54 -3.19
CA LEU A 9 -1.54 -2.36 -3.20
C LEU A 9 -2.02 -1.99 -4.61
N GLN A 10 -1.25 -2.36 -5.64
CA GLN A 10 -1.60 -2.18 -7.04
C GLN A 10 -2.42 -3.35 -7.61
N THR A 11 -2.45 -4.52 -6.96
CA THR A 11 -3.16 -5.70 -7.46
C THR A 11 -4.35 -6.13 -6.60
N SER A 12 -4.43 -5.70 -5.34
CA SER A 12 -5.50 -6.06 -4.41
C SER A 12 -6.16 -4.87 -3.69
N ASP A 13 -7.34 -5.13 -3.12
CA ASP A 13 -8.08 -4.20 -2.27
C ASP A 13 -7.90 -4.48 -0.77
N LEU A 14 -6.84 -5.20 -0.41
CA LEU A 14 -6.52 -5.51 0.98
C LEU A 14 -6.35 -4.23 1.79
N ALA A 15 -6.82 -4.26 3.04
CA ALA A 15 -6.62 -3.15 3.95
C ALA A 15 -5.12 -2.93 4.19
N ILE A 16 -4.70 -1.66 4.30
CA ILE A 16 -3.28 -1.29 4.49
C ILE A 16 -2.65 -2.01 5.70
N GLY A 17 -3.42 -2.28 6.76
CA GLY A 17 -2.95 -3.05 7.92
C GLY A 17 -2.62 -4.51 7.59
N VAL A 18 -3.45 -5.16 6.75
CA VAL A 18 -3.21 -6.53 6.29
C VAL A 18 -1.97 -6.59 5.38
N VAL A 19 -1.79 -5.58 4.51
CA VAL A 19 -0.58 -5.48 3.68
C VAL A 19 0.67 -5.29 4.53
N ALA A 20 0.59 -4.48 5.60
CA ALA A 20 1.69 -4.28 6.54
C ALA A 20 2.07 -5.60 7.24
N ASP A 21 1.08 -6.35 7.72
CA ASP A 21 1.29 -7.65 8.35
C ASP A 21 1.92 -8.67 7.37
N LEU A 22 1.38 -8.76 6.15
CA LEU A 22 1.87 -9.63 5.07
C LEU A 22 3.35 -9.41 4.71
N VAL A 23 3.83 -8.17 4.78
CA VAL A 23 5.24 -7.85 4.49
C VAL A 23 6.14 -7.79 5.73
N GLY A 24 5.58 -8.16 6.89
CA GLY A 24 6.27 -8.33 8.17
C GLY A 24 6.45 -7.04 8.97
N PHE A 25 5.52 -6.10 8.88
CA PHE A 25 5.48 -4.89 9.71
C PHE A 25 4.41 -5.03 10.80
N ALA A 26 4.86 -5.04 12.06
CA ALA A 26 3.95 -5.09 13.21
C ALA A 26 3.18 -3.77 13.43
N ASP A 27 3.76 -2.63 13.04
CA ASP A 27 3.13 -1.31 13.20
C ASP A 27 2.79 -0.66 11.85
N ARG A 28 1.50 -0.38 11.66
CA ARG A 28 0.97 0.24 10.43
C ARG A 28 1.52 1.65 10.21
N ARG A 29 1.75 2.44 11.26
CA ARG A 29 2.24 3.83 11.14
C ARG A 29 3.69 3.84 10.67
N TYR A 30 4.51 2.94 11.21
CA TYR A 30 5.89 2.72 10.82
C TYR A 30 5.97 2.22 9.37
N PHE A 31 5.16 1.22 9.00
CA PHE A 31 5.03 0.79 7.61
C PHE A 31 4.71 1.96 6.69
N THR A 32 3.70 2.77 7.02
CA THR A 32 3.29 3.93 6.20
C THR A 32 4.43 4.95 6.03
N ARG A 33 5.20 5.22 7.10
CA ARG A 33 6.36 6.13 7.04
C ARG A 33 7.46 5.57 6.15
N VAL A 34 7.82 4.29 6.32
CA VAL A 34 8.88 3.64 5.54
C VAL A 34 8.47 3.53 4.07
N PHE A 35 7.24 3.10 3.81
CA PHE A 35 6.69 2.99 2.46
C PHE A 35 6.74 4.33 1.74
N ARG A 36 6.25 5.41 2.37
CA ARG A 36 6.32 6.76 1.78
C ARG A 36 7.75 7.22 1.54
N ARG A 37 8.67 6.94 2.46
CA ARG A 37 10.08 7.31 2.32
C ARG A 37 10.73 6.62 1.12
N LEU A 38 10.38 5.37 0.83
CA LEU A 38 11.00 4.61 -0.26
C LEU A 38 10.27 4.76 -1.61
N THR A 39 8.95 4.91 -1.60
CA THR A 39 8.12 4.95 -2.83
C THR A 39 7.66 6.35 -3.23
N GLY A 40 7.84 7.35 -2.35
CA GLY A 40 7.37 8.72 -2.55
C GLY A 40 5.87 8.93 -2.30
N ALA A 41 5.06 7.87 -2.19
CA ALA A 41 3.61 7.94 -1.99
C ALA A 41 3.16 7.17 -0.74
N THR A 42 2.00 7.49 -0.18
CA THR A 42 1.44 6.66 0.90
C THR A 42 0.78 5.40 0.35
N PRO A 43 0.73 4.29 1.11
CA PRO A 43 0.03 3.07 0.70
C PRO A 43 -1.43 3.34 0.29
N GLN A 44 -2.11 4.22 1.03
CA GLN A 44 -3.48 4.63 0.76
C GLN A 44 -3.61 5.41 -0.55
N ALA A 45 -2.65 6.29 -0.87
CA ALA A 45 -2.65 7.01 -2.13
C ALA A 45 -2.48 6.05 -3.32
N VAL A 46 -1.56 5.08 -3.23
CA VAL A 46 -1.36 4.07 -4.28
C VAL A 46 -2.64 3.28 -4.53
N GLN A 47 -3.30 2.81 -3.47
CA GLN A 47 -4.54 2.06 -3.58
C GLN A 47 -5.71 2.92 -4.07
N ALA A 48 -5.82 4.17 -3.62
CA ALA A 48 -6.88 5.10 -4.05
C ALA A 48 -6.73 5.47 -5.54
N SER A 49 -5.52 5.77 -6.00
CA SER A 49 -5.25 6.05 -7.41
C SER A 49 -5.65 4.89 -8.30
N ARG A 50 -5.36 3.65 -7.89
CA ARG A 50 -5.81 2.46 -8.61
C ARG A 50 -7.33 2.34 -8.66
N ARG A 51 -8.02 2.54 -7.52
CA ARG A 51 -9.49 2.47 -7.45
C ARG A 51 -10.14 3.49 -8.37
N ARG A 52 -9.55 4.68 -8.48
CA ARG A 52 -9.99 5.72 -9.45
C ARG A 52 -9.82 5.26 -10.90
N LEU A 53 -8.70 4.61 -11.23
CA LEU A 53 -8.47 4.06 -12.58
C LEU A 53 -9.43 2.92 -12.94
N ARG A 54 -9.89 2.15 -11.94
CA ARG A 54 -10.89 1.08 -12.12
C ARG A 54 -12.34 1.59 -12.13
N GLY A 55 -12.59 2.79 -11.63
CA GLY A 55 -13.92 3.38 -11.49
C GLY A 55 -14.40 4.19 -12.69
N GLY A 56 -13.79 4.02 -13.87
CA GLY A 56 -14.34 4.54 -15.12
C GLY A 56 -15.42 3.60 -15.64
N THR A 57 -16.67 3.82 -15.24
CA THR A 57 -17.87 3.25 -15.86
C THR A 57 -18.94 4.31 -15.91
#